data_AF-A0A5C8T2W3-F1
#
_entry.id   AF-A0A5C8T2W3-F1
#
_cell.length_a   1.000
_cell.length_b   1.000
_cell.length_c   1.000
_cell.angle_alpha   90.00
_cell.angle_beta   90.00
_cell.angle_gamma   90.00
#
_symmetry.space_group_name_H-M   'P 1'
#
loop_
_entity.id
_entity.type
_entity.pdbx_description
1 polymer ?
#
loop_
_entity_poly.entity_id
_entity_poly.type
_entity_poly.pdbx_seq_one_letter_code
_entity_poly.pdbx_strand_id
1 'polypeptide(L)' 'MSLVSNERITPCASYLNTAAGGLFSAGVVAPLAATVFGVSAQTSLSALTLAGGIAIFLLASIALHTCARVILGRLKS' A
#
# COMPACT_ATOMS: atom_id res chain seq x y z
N MET A 1 12.39 10.05 28.49
CA MET A 1 11.40 9.01 28.09
C MET A 1 10.84 9.18 26.67
N SER A 2 10.94 10.34 26.00
CA SER A 2 10.44 10.49 24.61
C SER A 2 11.31 9.77 23.57
N LEU A 3 12.63 9.70 23.76
CA LEU A 3 13.56 9.08 22.80
C LEU A 3 13.28 7.59 22.56
N VAL A 4 13.10 6.79 23.62
CA VAL A 4 12.76 5.34 23.50
C VAL A 4 11.39 5.12 22.86
N SER A 5 10.44 6.03 23.09
CA SER A 5 9.12 5.98 22.41
C SER A 5 9.27 6.27 20.92
N ASN A 6 10.04 7.29 20.55
CA ASN A 6 10.31 7.65 19.15
C ASN A 6 11.06 6.53 18.40
N GLU A 7 11.99 5.84 19.06
CA GLU A 7 12.71 4.68 18.48
C GLU A 7 11.80 3.48 18.21
N ARG A 8 10.67 3.32 18.92
CA ARG A 8 9.69 2.26 18.64
C ARG A 8 8.67 2.65 17.57
N ILE A 9 8.33 3.93 17.51
CA ILE A 9 7.32 4.46 16.59
C ILE A 9 7.88 4.53 15.15
N THR A 10 9.17 4.86 15.00
CA THR A 10 9.81 5.03 13.69
C THR A 10 9.88 3.72 12.87
N PRO A 11 10.32 2.57 13.42
CA PRO A 11 10.30 1.29 12.69
C PRO A 11 8.87 0.90 12.29
N CYS A 12 7.90 1.11 13.17
CA CYS A 12 6.50 0.79 12.89
C CYS A 12 5.97 1.58 11.68
N ALA A 13 6.19 2.89 11.66
CA ALA A 13 5.81 3.73 10.52
C ALA A 13 6.54 3.32 9.22
N SER A 14 7.81 2.92 9.32
CA SER A 14 8.55 2.38 8.18
C SER A 14 7.94 1.09 7.64
N TYR A 15 7.54 0.16 8.51
CA TYR A 15 6.85 -1.07 8.10
C TYR A 15 5.51 -0.78 7.42
N LEU A 16 4.70 0.14 7.96
CA LEU A 16 3.44 0.57 7.33
C LEU A 16 3.69 1.17 5.94
N ASN A 17 4.72 1.99 5.79
CA ASN A 17 5.06 2.57 4.50
C ASN A 17 5.52 1.51 3.48
N THR A 18 6.34 0.55 3.90
CA THR A 18 6.77 -0.56 3.04
C THR A 18 5.58 -1.44 2.64
N ALA A 19 4.68 -1.75 3.57
CA ALA A 19 3.46 -2.49 3.28
C ALA A 19 2.55 -1.73 2.31
N ALA A 20 2.46 -0.40 2.42
CA ALA A 20 1.70 0.43 1.49
C ALA A 20 2.27 0.33 0.05
N GLY A 21 3.60 0.41 -0.08
CA GLY A 21 4.28 0.24 -1.37
C GLY A 21 4.12 -1.18 -1.94
N GLY A 22 4.13 -2.19 -1.07
CA GLY A 22 3.87 -3.59 -1.44
C GLY A 22 2.44 -3.79 -1.96
N LEU A 23 1.44 -3.24 -1.27
CA LEU A 23 0.04 -3.27 -1.71
C LEU A 23 -0.15 -2.59 -3.07
N PHE A 24 0.49 -1.44 -3.28
CA PHE A 24 0.44 -0.75 -4.56
C PHE A 24 1.10 -1.58 -5.67
N SER A 25 2.29 -2.10 -5.43
CA SER A 25 3.03 -2.87 -6.45
C SER A 25 2.32 -4.18 -6.80
N ALA A 26 1.90 -4.95 -5.80
CA ALA A 26 1.26 -6.24 -6.01
C ALA A 26 -0.21 -6.13 -6.45
N GLY A 27 -0.95 -5.15 -5.91
CA GLY A 27 -2.38 -5.00 -6.15
C GLY A 27 -2.77 -4.07 -7.29
N VAL A 28 -1.87 -3.17 -7.70
CA VAL A 28 -2.11 -2.21 -8.79
C VAL A 28 -1.17 -2.47 -9.96
N VAL A 29 0.15 -2.42 -9.72
CA VAL A 29 1.13 -2.49 -10.81
C VAL A 29 1.16 -3.87 -11.47
N ALA A 30 1.17 -4.95 -10.70
CA ALA A 30 1.20 -6.31 -11.23
C ALA A 30 -0.03 -6.65 -12.10
N PRO A 31 -1.29 -6.42 -11.67
CA PRO A 31 -2.44 -6.67 -12.53
C PRO A 31 -2.51 -5.73 -13.74
N LEU A 32 -2.08 -4.47 -13.61
CA LEU A 32 -1.95 -3.57 -14.77
C LEU A 32 -0.95 -4.13 -15.80
N ALA A 33 0.25 -4.51 -15.37
CA ALA A 33 1.25 -5.12 -16.24
C ALA A 33 0.71 -6.40 -16.89
N ALA A 34 0.07 -7.27 -16.13
CA ALA A 34 -0.57 -8.48 -16.63
C ALA A 34 -1.59 -8.18 -17.75
N THR A 35 -2.39 -7.12 -17.62
CA THR A 35 -3.33 -6.70 -18.67
C THR A 35 -2.66 -6.12 -19.91
N VAL A 36 -1.64 -5.26 -19.73
CA VAL A 36 -0.91 -4.63 -20.85
C VAL A 36 -0.15 -5.66 -21.67
N PHE A 37 0.44 -6.66 -21.02
CA PHE A 37 1.21 -7.71 -21.68
C PHE A 37 0.37 -8.94 -22.07
N GLY A 38 -0.95 -8.91 -21.86
CA GLY A 38 -1.84 -10.03 -22.21
C GLY A 38 -1.60 -11.30 -21.38
N VAL A 39 -0.92 -11.19 -20.23
CA VAL A 39 -0.71 -12.27 -19.26
C VAL A 39 -1.93 -12.34 -18.33
N SER A 40 -3.12 -12.59 -18.89
CA SER A 40 -4.33 -12.82 -18.08
C SER A 40 -4.58 -14.31 -17.93
N ALA A 41 -4.87 -14.76 -16.71
CA ALA A 41 -5.35 -16.12 -16.45
C ALA A 41 -6.59 -16.41 -17.33
N GLN A 42 -6.78 -17.67 -17.74
CA GLN A 42 -7.87 -18.17 -18.61
C GLN A 42 -9.30 -17.71 -18.28
N THR A 43 -9.53 -17.09 -17.13
CA THR A 43 -10.82 -16.53 -16.73
C THR A 43 -10.91 -15.08 -17.20
N SER A 44 -11.84 -14.79 -18.13
CA SER A 44 -12.19 -13.44 -18.55
C SER A 44 -12.74 -12.63 -17.38
N LEU A 45 -11.85 -12.04 -16.57
CA LEU A 45 -12.21 -11.12 -15.52
C LEU A 45 -12.86 -9.89 -16.14
N SER A 46 -14.06 -9.53 -15.68
CA SER A 46 -14.71 -8.30 -16.09
C SER A 46 -13.81 -7.10 -15.77
N ALA A 47 -13.70 -6.16 -16.71
CA ALA A 47 -12.92 -4.93 -16.52
C ALA A 47 -13.35 -4.17 -15.25
N LEU A 48 -14.61 -4.30 -14.84
CA LEU A 48 -15.14 -3.73 -13.60
C LEU A 48 -14.52 -4.36 -12.35
N THR A 49 -14.32 -5.68 -12.34
CA THR A 49 -13.68 -6.40 -11.23
C THR A 49 -12.21 -6.02 -11.11
N LEU A 50 -11.51 -5.89 -12.24
CA LEU A 50 -10.12 -5.43 -12.28
C LEU A 50 -9.99 -4.00 -11.77
N ALA A 51 -10.80 -3.08 -12.28
CA ALA A 51 -10.80 -1.69 -11.85
C ALA A 51 -11.16 -1.55 -10.36
N GLY A 52 -12.13 -2.34 -9.88
CA GLY A 52 -12.49 -2.41 -8.46
C GLY A 52 -11.34 -2.91 -7.58
N GLY A 53 -10.65 -3.98 -7.99
CA GLY A 53 -9.49 -4.51 -7.28
C GLY A 53 -8.36 -3.49 -7.16
N ILE A 54 -8.00 -2.85 -8.29
CA ILE A 54 -7.00 -1.77 -8.33
C ILE A 54 -7.40 -0.63 -7.39
N ALA A 55 -8.65 -0.18 -7.44
CA ALA A 55 -9.13 0.90 -6.59
C ALA A 55 -9.04 0.57 -5.09
N ILE A 56 -9.43 -0.64 -4.69
CA ILE A 56 -9.36 -1.09 -3.29
C ILE A 56 -7.91 -1.12 -2.80
N PHE A 57 -7.00 -1.71 -3.58
CA PHE A 57 -5.58 -1.78 -3.22
C PHE A 57 -4.90 -0.41 -3.18
N LEU A 58 -5.30 0.49 -4.09
CA LEU A 58 -4.80 1.87 -4.12
C LEU A 58 -5.28 2.66 -2.89
N LEU A 59 -6.57 2.56 -2.54
CA LEU A 59 -7.12 3.21 -1.34
C LEU A 59 -6.48 2.67 -0.06
N ALA A 60 -6.29 1.35 0.03
CA ALA A 60 -5.63 0.72 1.18
C ALA A 60 -4.15 1.15 1.30
N SER A 61 -3.44 1.27 0.18
CA SER A 61 -2.07 1.82 0.15
C SER A 61 -2.03 3.27 0.65
N ILE A 62 -2.92 4.14 0.15
CA ILE A 62 -3.00 5.54 0.59
C ILE A 62 -3.32 5.64 2.09
N ALA A 63 -4.29 4.85 2.57
CA ALA A 63 -4.65 4.81 3.98
C ALA A 63 -3.44 4.42 4.86
N LEU A 64 -2.70 3.39 4.45
CA LEU A 64 -1.55 2.91 5.23
C LEU A 64 -0.37 3.88 5.19
N HIS A 65 -0.13 4.52 4.04
CA HIS A 65 0.88 5.56 3.88
C HIS A 65 0.55 6.81 4.73
N THR A 66 -0.70 7.26 4.71
CA THR A 66 -1.15 8.39 5.54
C THR A 66 -1.12 8.05 7.03
N CYS A 67 -1.48 6.84 7.43
CA CYS A 67 -1.27 6.35 8.79
C CYS A 67 0.21 6.42 9.20
N ALA A 68 1.14 5.97 8.36
CA ALA A 68 2.58 6.09 8.63
C ALA A 68 3.01 7.56 8.82
N ARG A 69 2.51 8.47 7.98
CA ARG A 69 2.77 9.91 8.06
C ARG A 69 2.24 10.54 9.36
N VAL A 70 1.02 10.18 9.77
CA VAL A 70 0.42 10.66 11.02
C VAL A 70 1.20 10.15 12.22
N ILE A 71 1.60 8.87 12.21
CA ILE A 71 2.38 8.24 13.27
C ILE A 71 3.74 8.93 13.43
N LEU A 72 4.44 9.23 12.33
CA LEU A 72 5.70 10.00 12.35
C LEU A 72 5.48 11.46 12.77
N GLY A 73 4.36 12.07 12.39
CA GLY A 73 4.01 13.44 12.80
C GLY A 73 3.69 13.59 14.30
N ARG A 74 3.46 12.49 15.02
CA ARG A 74 3.24 12.49 16.47
C ARG A 74 4.52 12.35 17.30
N LEU A 75 5.68 12.28 16.66
CA LEU A 75 6.97 12.24 17.35
C LEU A 75 7.17 13.53 18.15
N LYS A 76 7.34 13.40 19.46
CA LYS A 76 7.62 14.53 20.34
C LYS A 76 9.12 14.85 20.23
N SER A 77 9.44 16.07 19.76
CA SER A 77 10.81 16.62 19.83
C SER A 77 11.22 16.84 21.28
#